data_AF-A0A6H5L3T4-F1
#
_entry.id   AF-A0A6H5L3T4-F1
#
_cell.length_a   1.000
_cell.length_b   1.000
_cell.length_c   1.000
_cell.angle_alpha   90.00
_cell.angle_beta   90.00
_cell.angle_gamma   90.00
#
_symmetry.space_group_name_H-M   'P 1'
#
loop_
_entity.id
_entity.type
_entity.pdbx_description
1 polymer ?
#
loop_
_entity_poly.entity_id
_entity_poly.type
_entity_poly.pdbx_seq_one_letter_code
_entity_poly.pdbx_strand_id
1 'polypeptide(L)'
;MYTKANLAALRVKKDIAELSQHRLNATHASTSIDFPDGTRNLLKLKVGVSMTAGLFEGATFYFILTIPPSYPFHAPTVVCTSRAWHPNIDLHTGLVSLPILTKDWRPVLSINTVVFALQLMFIEPTEHYAVNKPAAAALSSNPDLFREQVRRSLAGGSLFGVQFESHRLAGVADGKGGGHGAAKRKRGFGESMDTEAVQTTLEAMRIQVRRR
;
A
#
# COMPACT_ATOMS: atom_id res chain seq x y z
N MET A 1 -26.72 -12.85 24.75
CA MET A 1 -26.23 -11.46 24.68
C MET A 1 -24.95 -11.44 23.85
N TYR A 2 -24.90 -10.71 22.73
CA TYR A 2 -23.68 -10.58 21.91
C TYR A 2 -22.83 -9.41 22.42
N THR A 3 -21.53 -9.60 22.65
CA THR A 3 -20.61 -8.51 23.02
C THR A 3 -20.25 -7.67 21.78
N LYS A 4 -19.75 -6.43 21.98
CA LYS A 4 -19.26 -5.58 20.87
C LYS A 4 -18.18 -6.30 20.04
N ALA A 5 -17.26 -7.01 20.71
CA ALA A 5 -16.25 -7.83 20.05
C ALA A 5 -16.87 -8.93 19.17
N ASN A 6 -18.00 -9.53 19.57
CA ASN A 6 -18.70 -10.52 18.74
C ASN A 6 -19.28 -9.89 17.47
N LEU A 7 -19.80 -8.66 17.54
CA LEU A 7 -20.34 -7.95 16.36
C LEU A 7 -19.23 -7.52 15.40
N ALA A 8 -18.12 -6.98 15.93
CA ALA A 8 -16.94 -6.64 15.13
C ALA A 8 -16.41 -7.88 14.41
N ALA A 9 -16.26 -9.01 15.11
CA ALA A 9 -15.81 -10.26 14.51
C ALA A 9 -16.77 -10.77 13.42
N LEU A 10 -18.08 -10.66 13.59
CA LEU A 10 -19.07 -11.02 12.55
C LEU A 10 -18.91 -10.14 11.31
N ARG A 11 -18.73 -8.83 11.48
CA ARG A 11 -18.50 -7.93 10.35
C ARG A 11 -17.18 -8.23 9.64
N VAL A 12 -16.11 -8.48 10.40
CA VAL A 12 -14.79 -8.83 9.84
C VAL A 12 -14.85 -10.14 9.06
N LYS A 13 -15.55 -11.17 9.55
CA LYS A 13 -15.76 -12.42 8.81
C LYS A 13 -16.41 -12.16 7.45
N LYS A 14 -17.43 -11.29 7.40
CA LYS A 14 -18.07 -10.90 6.15
C LYS A 14 -17.07 -10.22 5.21
N ASP A 15 -16.34 -9.21 5.69
CA ASP A 15 -15.37 -8.47 4.88
C ASP A 15 -14.27 -9.41 4.33
N ILE A 16 -13.74 -10.32 5.14
CA ILE A 16 -12.74 -11.32 4.72
C ILE A 16 -13.29 -12.28 3.66
N ALA A 17 -14.54 -12.75 3.82
CA ALA A 17 -15.16 -13.60 2.81
C ALA A 17 -15.25 -12.86 1.46
N GLU A 18 -15.55 -11.57 1.47
CA GLU A 18 -15.59 -10.75 0.26
C GLU A 18 -14.18 -10.48 -0.33
N LEU A 19 -13.12 -10.42 0.48
CA LEU A 19 -11.73 -10.33 0.00
C LEU A 19 -11.33 -11.58 -0.78
N SER A 20 -11.70 -12.76 -0.29
CA SER A 20 -11.37 -14.04 -0.93
C SER A 20 -12.01 -14.20 -2.33
N GLN A 21 -13.05 -13.39 -2.61
CA GLN A 21 -13.72 -13.34 -3.90
C GLN A 21 -13.05 -12.37 -4.90
N HIS A 22 -11.90 -11.78 -4.55
CA HIS A 22 -11.12 -10.87 -5.40
C HIS A 22 -11.89 -9.66 -5.94
N ARG A 23 -12.99 -9.25 -5.29
CA ARG A 23 -13.89 -8.23 -5.87
C ARG A 23 -13.27 -6.83 -6.01
N LEU A 24 -12.13 -6.55 -5.37
CA LEU A 24 -11.49 -5.23 -5.33
C LEU A 24 -9.95 -5.35 -5.34
N ASN A 25 -9.39 -5.88 -6.42
CA ASN A 25 -7.95 -5.88 -6.65
C ASN A 25 -7.61 -4.91 -7.79
N ALA A 26 -6.65 -4.03 -7.58
CA ALA A 26 -6.06 -3.24 -8.64
C ALA A 26 -5.28 -4.17 -9.59
N THR A 27 -5.41 -3.97 -10.90
CA THR A 27 -4.71 -4.76 -11.93
C THR A 27 -3.19 -4.79 -11.73
N HIS A 28 -2.64 -3.78 -11.07
CA HIS A 28 -1.20 -3.56 -10.88
C HIS A 28 -0.67 -3.98 -9.49
N ALA A 29 -1.46 -4.73 -8.73
CA ALA A 29 -1.02 -5.30 -7.45
C ALA A 29 -1.67 -6.65 -7.17
N SER A 30 -0.92 -7.55 -6.53
CA SER A 30 -1.48 -8.76 -5.92
C SER A 30 -1.52 -8.63 -4.40
N THR A 31 -2.50 -9.24 -3.76
CA THR A 31 -2.64 -9.21 -2.30
C THR A 31 -2.66 -10.61 -1.70
N SER A 32 -1.95 -10.79 -0.58
CA SER A 32 -2.05 -11.94 0.30
C SER A 32 -2.59 -11.52 1.66
N ILE A 33 -3.30 -12.42 2.33
CA ILE A 33 -3.86 -12.21 3.67
C ILE A 33 -3.48 -13.39 4.54
N ASP A 34 -3.01 -13.09 5.74
CA ASP A 34 -2.62 -14.05 6.76
C ASP A 34 -3.15 -13.61 8.14
N PHE A 35 -3.26 -14.56 9.07
CA PHE A 35 -3.78 -14.38 10.41
C PHE A 35 -2.64 -14.66 11.41
N PRO A 36 -1.86 -13.65 11.82
CA PRO A 36 -0.64 -13.85 12.60
C PRO A 36 -0.89 -14.54 13.96
N ASP A 37 -2.07 -14.36 14.53
CA ASP A 37 -2.47 -14.96 15.81
C ASP A 37 -3.38 -16.20 15.60
N GLY A 38 -3.39 -16.74 14.37
CA GLY A 38 -4.29 -17.80 13.94
C GLY A 38 -5.72 -17.33 13.64
N THR A 39 -6.50 -18.20 13.01
CA THR A 39 -7.87 -17.90 12.53
C THR A 39 -8.90 -17.66 13.65
N ARG A 40 -8.51 -17.86 14.92
CA ARG A 40 -9.35 -17.58 16.09
C ARG A 40 -9.35 -16.09 16.46
N ASN A 41 -8.29 -15.34 16.15
CA ASN A 41 -8.24 -13.90 16.32
C ASN A 41 -8.34 -13.19 14.97
N LEU A 42 -9.57 -12.90 14.55
CA LEU A 42 -9.83 -12.20 13.29
C LEU A 42 -9.60 -10.69 13.39
N LEU A 43 -9.35 -10.15 14.59
CA LEU A 43 -9.19 -8.71 14.80
C LEU A 43 -7.76 -8.22 14.49
N LYS A 44 -6.87 -9.12 14.08
CA LYS A 44 -5.53 -8.77 13.61
C LYS A 44 -5.25 -9.52 12.31
N LEU A 45 -4.99 -8.77 11.25
CA LEU A 45 -4.71 -9.31 9.92
C LEU A 45 -3.33 -8.87 9.46
N LYS A 46 -2.61 -9.77 8.82
CA LYS A 46 -1.40 -9.47 8.07
C LYS A 46 -1.74 -9.44 6.59
N VAL A 47 -1.47 -8.31 5.93
CA VAL A 47 -1.76 -8.10 4.51
C VAL A 47 -0.44 -7.88 3.79
N GLY A 48 -0.15 -8.68 2.76
CA GLY A 48 0.98 -8.45 1.85
C GLY A 48 0.48 -7.86 0.54
N VAL A 49 1.02 -6.72 0.13
CA VAL A 49 0.75 -6.07 -1.16
C VAL A 49 2.00 -6.16 -2.02
N SER A 50 1.93 -6.90 -3.13
CA SER A 50 3.02 -7.03 -4.10
C SER A 50 2.69 -6.21 -5.34
N MET A 51 3.57 -5.29 -5.70
CA MET A 51 3.39 -4.40 -6.85
C MET A 51 3.86 -5.08 -8.12
N THR A 52 3.01 -5.12 -9.14
CA THR A 52 3.32 -5.76 -10.43
C THR A 52 3.64 -4.76 -11.54
N ALA A 53 3.51 -3.46 -11.27
CA ALA A 53 3.90 -2.38 -12.16
C ALA A 53 4.17 -1.08 -11.38
N GLY A 54 4.69 -0.08 -12.08
CA GLY A 54 4.88 1.28 -11.55
C GLY A 54 6.17 1.46 -10.76
N LEU A 55 6.25 2.54 -9.98
CA LEU A 55 7.49 2.95 -9.32
C LEU A 55 8.02 1.92 -8.31
N PHE A 56 7.12 1.14 -7.72
CA PHE A 56 7.42 0.14 -6.69
C PHE A 56 7.38 -1.29 -7.23
N GLU A 57 7.39 -1.49 -8.56
CA GLU A 57 7.31 -2.79 -9.21
C GLU A 57 8.30 -3.81 -8.62
N GLY A 58 7.82 -5.04 -8.41
CA GLY A 58 8.60 -6.15 -7.87
C GLY A 58 8.74 -6.13 -6.35
N ALA A 59 8.38 -5.05 -5.67
CA ALA A 59 8.40 -4.98 -4.21
C ALA A 59 7.13 -5.58 -3.59
N THR A 60 7.31 -6.24 -2.44
CA THR A 60 6.19 -6.61 -1.55
C THR A 60 6.28 -5.84 -0.25
N PHE A 61 5.17 -5.24 0.17
CA PHE A 61 5.03 -4.53 1.44
C PHE A 61 4.04 -5.27 2.34
N TYR A 62 4.42 -5.48 3.59
CA TYR A 62 3.56 -6.14 4.57
C TYR A 62 2.97 -5.12 5.54
N PHE A 63 1.70 -5.31 5.88
CA PHE A 63 0.91 -4.47 6.75
C PHE A 63 0.25 -5.30 7.85
N ILE A 64 0.18 -4.75 9.05
CA ILE A 64 -0.67 -5.25 10.13
C ILE A 64 -1.88 -4.33 10.27
N LEU A 65 -3.06 -4.91 10.08
CA LEU A 65 -4.34 -4.26 10.33
C LEU A 65 -4.83 -4.70 11.71
N THR A 66 -4.97 -3.75 12.63
CA THR A 66 -5.55 -3.98 13.96
C THR A 66 -6.97 -3.44 13.98
N ILE A 67 -7.94 -4.33 14.08
CA ILE A 67 -9.36 -4.01 14.00
C ILE A 67 -9.90 -3.77 15.42
N PRO A 68 -10.48 -2.59 15.70
CA PRO A 68 -10.99 -2.30 17.04
C PRO A 68 -12.27 -3.11 17.34
N PRO A 69 -12.57 -3.40 18.62
CA PRO A 69 -13.84 -4.03 19.01
C PRO A 69 -15.10 -3.22 18.65
N SER A 70 -14.93 -1.94 18.30
CA SER A 70 -15.98 -1.03 17.85
C SER A 70 -16.16 -1.00 16.32
N TYR A 71 -15.43 -1.83 15.57
CA TYR A 71 -15.59 -1.96 14.12
C TYR A 71 -17.03 -2.37 13.74
N PRO A 72 -17.66 -1.77 12.71
CA PRO A 72 -17.11 -0.80 11.75
C PRO A 72 -17.29 0.68 12.13
N PHE A 73 -17.69 1.01 13.37
CA PHE A 73 -17.85 2.41 13.78
C PHE A 73 -16.53 3.17 13.90
N HIS A 74 -15.43 2.44 14.16
CA HIS A 74 -14.07 2.98 14.12
C HIS A 74 -13.24 2.19 13.10
N ALA A 75 -12.34 2.89 12.41
CA ALA A 75 -11.45 2.31 11.41
C ALA A 75 -10.45 1.33 12.04
N PRO A 76 -9.93 0.37 11.27
CA PRO A 76 -8.72 -0.35 11.67
C PRO A 76 -7.50 0.59 11.70
N THR A 77 -6.56 0.32 12.60
CA THR A 77 -5.23 0.91 12.55
C THR A 77 -4.36 0.10 11.61
N VAL A 78 -3.59 0.76 10.74
CA VAL A 78 -2.73 0.10 9.75
C VAL A 78 -1.28 0.51 9.94
N VAL A 79 -0.42 -0.50 10.11
CA VAL A 79 1.03 -0.31 10.25
C VAL A 79 1.73 -1.12 9.16
N CYS A 80 2.54 -0.44 8.36
CA CYS A 80 3.47 -1.07 7.42
C CYS A 80 4.66 -1.64 8.20
N THR A 81 4.83 -2.96 8.19
CA THR A 81 5.96 -3.62 8.84
C THR A 81 7.20 -3.66 7.97
N SER A 82 7.02 -3.52 6.65
CA SER A 82 8.13 -3.28 5.71
C SER A 82 8.55 -1.82 5.76
N ARG A 83 9.85 -1.53 5.87
CA ARG A 83 10.31 -0.15 5.79
C ARG A 83 10.17 0.38 4.37
N ALA A 84 9.32 1.38 4.15
CA ALA A 84 8.98 1.89 2.83
C ALA A 84 9.31 3.39 2.70
N TRP A 85 10.00 3.78 1.61
CA TRP A 85 10.15 5.19 1.26
C TRP A 85 8.90 5.69 0.56
N HIS A 86 7.92 6.16 1.35
CA HIS A 86 6.61 6.56 0.84
C HIS A 86 6.07 7.78 1.61
N PRO A 87 5.48 8.81 0.96
CA PRO A 87 4.96 10.01 1.63
C PRO A 87 3.97 9.72 2.77
N ASN A 88 3.07 8.77 2.57
CA ASN A 88 2.00 8.41 3.51
C ASN A 88 2.35 7.27 4.49
N ILE A 89 3.62 6.86 4.60
CA ILE A 89 4.07 5.86 5.57
C ILE A 89 5.12 6.49 6.47
N ASP A 90 4.88 6.47 7.78
CA ASP A 90 5.85 6.96 8.74
C ASP A 90 7.09 6.05 8.75
N LEU A 91 8.27 6.66 8.62
CA LEU A 91 9.51 5.92 8.40
C LEU A 91 9.98 5.11 9.61
N HIS A 92 9.57 5.51 10.82
CA HIS A 92 10.05 4.91 12.07
C HIS A 92 9.02 3.94 12.67
N THR A 93 7.76 4.35 12.68
CA THR A 93 6.64 3.60 13.28
C THR A 93 5.93 2.70 12.26
N GLY A 94 6.07 2.98 10.96
CA GLY A 94 5.34 2.30 9.90
C GLY A 94 3.87 2.72 9.81
N LEU A 95 3.39 3.67 10.62
CA LEU A 95 1.99 4.07 10.63
C LEU A 95 1.58 4.62 9.26
N VAL A 96 0.48 4.09 8.71
CA VAL A 96 -0.07 4.51 7.43
C VAL A 96 -1.06 5.65 7.62
N SER A 97 -0.85 6.75 6.91
CA SER A 97 -1.71 7.94 6.97
C SER A 97 -2.57 8.06 5.71
N LEU A 98 -3.82 7.61 5.80
CA LEU A 98 -4.84 7.79 4.76
C LEU A 98 -6.10 8.39 5.37
N PRO A 99 -6.81 9.30 4.68
CA PRO A 99 -8.04 9.90 5.20
C PRO A 99 -9.13 8.89 5.55
N ILE A 100 -9.23 7.81 4.76
CA ILE A 100 -10.19 6.72 5.02
C ILE A 100 -9.90 6.00 6.33
N LEU A 101 -8.69 6.07 6.89
CA LEU A 101 -8.35 5.49 8.19
C LEU A 101 -8.60 6.46 9.36
N THR A 102 -9.05 7.67 9.05
CA THR A 102 -9.26 8.76 10.02
C THR A 102 -10.58 9.48 9.73
N LYS A 103 -10.52 10.72 9.23
CA LYS A 103 -11.67 11.62 9.09
C LYS A 103 -12.70 11.19 8.05
N ASP A 104 -12.30 10.43 7.04
CA ASP A 104 -13.17 9.95 5.96
C ASP A 104 -13.63 8.51 6.19
N TRP A 105 -13.28 7.90 7.32
CA TRP A 105 -13.83 6.59 7.69
C TRP A 105 -15.34 6.68 7.88
N ARG A 106 -16.07 5.71 7.32
CA ARG A 106 -17.50 5.55 7.50
C ARG A 106 -17.81 4.07 7.72
N PRO A 107 -18.81 3.70 8.54
CA PRO A 107 -19.15 2.29 8.80
C PRO A 107 -19.57 1.46 7.57
N VAL A 108 -19.80 2.12 6.43
CA VAL A 108 -20.06 1.47 5.13
C VAL A 108 -18.77 0.93 4.50
N LEU A 109 -17.61 1.51 4.81
CA LEU A 109 -16.32 1.06 4.32
C LEU A 109 -15.96 -0.30 4.95
N SER A 110 -15.13 -1.07 4.23
CA SER A 110 -14.72 -2.41 4.65
C SER A 110 -13.20 -2.57 4.64
N ILE A 111 -12.72 -3.69 5.16
CA ILE A 111 -11.31 -4.09 5.05
C ILE A 111 -10.89 -4.13 3.57
N ASN A 112 -11.78 -4.49 2.64
CA ASN A 112 -11.50 -4.50 1.20
C ASN A 112 -11.19 -3.09 0.68
N THR A 113 -11.96 -2.09 1.12
CA THR A 113 -11.67 -0.70 0.76
C THR A 113 -10.32 -0.25 1.30
N VAL A 114 -9.95 -0.70 2.51
CA VAL A 114 -8.63 -0.40 3.11
C VAL A 114 -7.51 -1.05 2.29
N VAL A 115 -7.60 -2.35 2.00
CA VAL A 115 -6.61 -3.09 1.20
C VAL A 115 -6.44 -2.46 -0.18
N PHE A 116 -7.53 -2.07 -0.82
CA PHE A 116 -7.50 -1.41 -2.11
C PHE A 116 -6.82 -0.03 -2.04
N ALA A 117 -7.05 0.73 -0.98
CA ALA A 117 -6.35 2.00 -0.74
C ALA A 117 -4.84 1.80 -0.59
N LEU A 118 -4.43 0.72 0.09
CA LEU A 118 -3.02 0.37 0.24
C LEU A 118 -2.37 0.03 -1.10
N GLN A 119 -3.08 -0.60 -2.03
CA GLN A 119 -2.58 -0.82 -3.39
C GLN A 119 -2.43 0.52 -4.13
N LEU A 120 -3.46 1.37 -4.06
CA LEU A 120 -3.51 2.62 -4.81
C LEU A 120 -2.44 3.63 -4.39
N MET A 121 -2.14 3.72 -3.10
CA MET A 121 -1.11 4.66 -2.64
C MET A 121 0.26 4.37 -3.26
N PHE A 122 0.59 3.11 -3.56
CA PHE A 122 1.84 2.77 -4.27
C PHE A 122 1.76 2.99 -5.79
N ILE A 123 0.57 2.87 -6.38
CA ILE A 123 0.36 3.14 -7.81
C ILE A 123 0.48 4.64 -8.08
N GLU A 124 -0.14 5.46 -7.23
CA GLU A 124 -0.15 6.91 -7.34
C GLU A 124 0.22 7.55 -5.98
N PRO A 125 1.52 7.66 -5.67
CA PRO A 125 1.98 8.34 -4.47
C PRO A 125 1.51 9.79 -4.44
N THR A 126 1.09 10.25 -3.27
CA THR A 126 0.59 11.62 -3.09
C THR A 126 1.23 12.29 -1.87
N GLU A 127 1.42 13.60 -1.95
CA GLU A 127 1.87 14.44 -0.84
C GLU A 127 0.75 14.77 0.16
N HIS A 128 -0.52 14.53 -0.21
CA HIS A 128 -1.65 14.80 0.66
C HIS A 128 -1.62 13.90 1.91
N TYR A 129 -1.77 14.49 3.09
CA TYR A 129 -1.69 13.78 4.39
C TYR A 129 -0.36 13.04 4.61
N ALA A 130 0.71 13.52 3.98
CA ALA A 130 2.03 12.94 4.13
C ALA A 130 2.53 13.03 5.59
N VAL A 131 3.09 11.92 6.05
CA VAL A 131 3.77 11.79 7.35
C VAL A 131 5.29 11.72 7.17
N ASN A 132 5.76 11.22 6.03
CA ASN A 132 7.15 11.32 5.60
C ASN A 132 7.36 12.59 4.77
N LYS A 133 7.61 13.71 5.46
CA LYS A 133 7.78 15.04 4.82
C LYS A 133 8.92 15.08 3.79
N PRO A 134 10.10 14.49 4.03
CA PRO A 134 11.16 14.45 3.01
C PRO A 134 10.74 13.72 1.73
N ALA A 135 10.05 12.57 1.84
CA ALA A 135 9.55 11.85 0.67
C ALA A 135 8.51 12.68 -0.10
N ALA A 136 7.58 13.34 0.60
CA ALA A 136 6.60 14.24 -0.01
C ALA A 136 7.27 15.44 -0.72
N ALA A 137 8.26 16.06 -0.09
CA ALA A 137 9.00 17.18 -0.69
C ALA A 137 9.76 16.74 -1.95
N ALA A 138 10.39 15.56 -1.93
CA ALA A 138 11.03 15.00 -3.11
C ALA A 138 10.01 14.72 -4.22
N LEU A 139 8.86 14.11 -3.89
CA LEU A 139 7.79 13.85 -4.85
C LEU A 139 7.30 15.13 -5.54
N SER A 140 7.10 16.20 -4.78
CA SER A 140 6.59 17.48 -5.27
C SER A 140 7.61 18.28 -6.07
N SER A 141 8.82 18.43 -5.50
CA SER A 141 9.83 19.37 -6.02
C SER A 141 10.79 18.74 -7.02
N ASN A 142 11.05 17.43 -6.93
CA ASN A 142 11.98 16.74 -7.82
C ASN A 142 11.58 15.26 -7.98
N PRO A 143 10.60 14.96 -8.86
CA PRO A 143 10.12 13.60 -9.07
C PRO A 143 11.22 12.61 -9.48
N ASP A 144 12.25 13.05 -10.22
CA ASP A 144 13.38 12.19 -10.59
C ASP A 144 14.20 11.76 -9.37
N LEU A 145 14.45 12.68 -8.44
CA LEU A 145 15.09 12.39 -7.16
C LEU A 145 14.24 11.41 -6.34
N PHE A 146 12.93 11.63 -6.27
CA PHE A 146 12.03 10.70 -5.57
C PHE A 146 12.12 9.29 -6.16
N ARG A 147 12.15 9.16 -7.50
CA ARG A 147 12.30 7.84 -8.15
C ARG A 147 13.61 7.15 -7.81
N GLU A 148 14.72 7.88 -7.84
CA GLU A 148 16.03 7.30 -7.48
C GLU A 148 16.08 6.90 -6.00
N GLN A 149 15.48 7.69 -5.11
CA GLN A 149 15.36 7.34 -3.69
C GLN A 149 14.53 6.06 -3.50
N VAL A 150 13.38 5.94 -4.16
CA VAL A 150 12.58 4.70 -4.12
C VAL A 150 13.42 3.52 -4.59
N ARG A 151 14.05 3.60 -5.78
CA ARG A 151 14.90 2.53 -6.32
C ARG A 151 16.01 2.14 -5.34
N ARG A 152 16.69 3.12 -4.76
CA ARG A 152 17.76 2.90 -3.76
C ARG A 152 17.22 2.24 -2.50
N SER A 153 16.04 2.65 -2.02
CA SER A 153 15.40 2.06 -0.84
C SER A 153 15.04 0.59 -1.08
N LEU A 154 14.44 0.26 -2.24
CA LEU A 154 14.06 -1.10 -2.62
C LEU A 154 15.26 -2.04 -2.78
N ALA A 155 16.40 -1.48 -3.18
CA ALA A 155 17.66 -2.20 -3.29
C ALA A 155 18.37 -2.46 -1.94
N GLY A 156 17.77 -2.06 -0.80
CA GLY A 156 18.39 -2.17 0.52
C GLY A 156 19.45 -1.10 0.78
N GLY A 157 19.30 0.09 0.19
CA GLY A 157 20.17 1.23 0.47
C GLY A 157 19.82 1.95 1.78
N SER A 158 20.52 3.06 2.04
CA SER A 158 20.22 3.97 3.15
C SER A 158 19.78 5.34 2.63
N LEU A 159 18.76 5.94 3.24
CA LEU A 159 18.31 7.30 2.96
C LEU A 159 18.17 8.05 4.27
N PHE A 160 18.71 9.27 4.37
CA PHE A 160 18.62 10.10 5.57
C PHE A 160 19.05 9.37 6.87
N GLY A 161 20.08 8.53 6.79
CA GLY A 161 20.60 7.75 7.92
C GLY A 161 19.76 6.51 8.25
N VAL A 162 18.70 6.22 7.50
CA VAL A 162 17.81 5.08 7.70
C VAL A 162 18.12 3.99 6.68
N GLN A 163 18.50 2.81 7.17
CA GLN A 163 18.79 1.62 6.36
C GLN A 163 17.49 0.90 5.94
N PHE A 164 17.35 0.54 4.67
CA PHE A 164 16.19 -0.20 4.17
C PHE A 164 16.51 -1.69 3.97
N GLU A 165 15.47 -2.52 4.07
CA GLU A 165 15.55 -3.93 3.70
C GLU A 165 15.50 -4.05 2.18
N SER A 166 16.22 -5.03 1.61
CA SER A 166 16.11 -5.32 0.19
C SER A 166 14.77 -5.99 -0.08
N HIS A 167 13.98 -5.40 -0.98
CA HIS A 167 12.75 -6.00 -1.48
C HIS A 167 13.02 -6.98 -2.64
N ARG A 168 14.26 -7.04 -3.14
CA ARG A 168 14.68 -8.10 -4.07
C ARG A 168 14.76 -9.41 -3.30
N LEU A 169 14.03 -10.42 -3.77
CA LEU A 169 14.06 -11.77 -3.22
C LEU A 169 15.52 -12.23 -3.09
N ALA A 170 15.91 -12.68 -1.89
CA ALA A 170 17.21 -13.30 -1.64
C ALA A 170 17.32 -14.55 -2.51
N GLY A 171 17.96 -14.44 -3.67
CA GLY A 171 18.04 -15.52 -4.65
C GLY A 171 18.33 -15.09 -6.09
N VAL A 172 18.13 -13.82 -6.45
CA VAL A 172 18.59 -13.30 -7.75
C VAL A 172 19.97 -12.68 -7.53
N ALA A 173 21.01 -13.52 -7.65
CA ALA A 173 22.40 -13.07 -7.66
C ALA A 173 22.59 -12.06 -8.81
N ASP A 174 23.14 -10.88 -8.49
CA ASP A 174 23.57 -9.91 -9.48
C ASP A 174 24.62 -10.55 -10.41
N GLY A 175 24.21 -10.87 -11.63
CA GLY A 175 25.12 -11.25 -12.71
C GLY A 175 26.02 -10.06 -13.04
N LYS A 176 27.32 -10.22 -12.78
CA LYS A 176 28.37 -9.24 -13.12
C LYS A 176 28.34 -8.85 -14.61
N GLY A 177 28.34 -7.55 -14.84
CA GLY A 177 29.15 -6.81 -15.82
C GLY A 177 29.35 -7.38 -17.22
N GLY A 178 28.73 -6.72 -18.21
CA GLY A 178 29.15 -6.75 -19.61
C GLY A 178 28.70 -5.46 -20.29
N GLY A 179 29.58 -4.47 -20.38
CA GLY A 179 29.33 -3.28 -21.21
C GLY A 179 29.47 -3.64 -22.68
N HIS A 180 28.56 -3.16 -23.53
CA HIS A 180 28.76 -2.83 -24.95
C HIS A 180 27.70 -1.79 -25.34
N GLY A 181 28.11 -0.79 -26.12
CA GLY A 181 27.41 0.49 -26.29
C GLY A 181 26.26 0.53 -27.29
N ALA A 182 25.71 1.76 -27.35
CA ALA A 182 24.89 2.37 -28.39
C ALA A 182 23.48 1.80 -28.67
N ALA A 183 22.46 2.53 -28.22
CA ALA A 183 21.57 3.28 -29.12
C ALA A 183 20.56 4.12 -28.31
N LYS A 184 20.59 5.42 -28.55
CA LYS A 184 19.59 6.40 -28.09
C LYS A 184 18.21 5.97 -28.62
N ARG A 185 17.31 5.57 -27.71
CA ARG A 185 15.87 5.69 -27.90
C ARG A 185 15.32 6.48 -26.72
N LYS A 186 15.14 7.78 -26.93
CA LYS A 186 14.26 8.61 -26.10
C LYS A 186 12.84 8.06 -26.28
N ARG A 187 12.44 7.08 -25.47
CA ARG A 187 11.03 6.81 -25.22
C ARG A 187 10.62 7.80 -24.14
N GLY A 188 9.84 8.82 -24.54
CA GLY A 188 9.23 9.73 -23.58
C GLY A 188 8.40 8.91 -22.61
N PHE A 189 8.57 9.17 -21.31
CA PHE A 189 7.82 8.49 -20.25
C PHE A 189 6.40 9.08 -20.21
N GLY A 190 5.61 8.63 -21.19
CA GLY A 190 4.20 8.96 -21.40
C GLY A 190 3.47 7.82 -22.11
N GLU A 191 4.08 6.64 -22.27
CA GLU A 191 3.32 5.43 -22.58
C GLU A 191 2.60 5.00 -21.30
N SER A 192 1.33 5.37 -21.30
CA SER A 192 0.34 5.27 -20.24
C SER A 192 0.38 3.94 -19.49
N MET A 193 0.71 4.01 -18.19
CA MET A 193 -0.09 3.29 -17.18
C MET A 193 -1.54 3.53 -17.56
N ASP A 194 -2.37 2.50 -17.71
CA ASP A 194 -3.75 2.66 -18.19
C ASP A 194 -4.49 3.63 -17.26
N THR A 195 -4.43 4.91 -17.63
CA THR A 195 -4.87 6.02 -16.80
C THR A 195 -6.37 5.90 -16.59
N GLU A 196 -7.06 5.26 -17.52
CA GLU A 196 -8.48 4.96 -17.43
C GLU A 196 -8.76 3.91 -16.35
N ALA A 197 -7.97 2.84 -16.25
CA ALA A 197 -8.13 1.83 -15.20
C ALA A 197 -7.88 2.42 -13.79
N VAL A 198 -6.85 3.27 -13.65
CA VAL A 198 -6.50 3.94 -12.38
C VAL A 198 -7.52 5.03 -12.02
N GLN A 199 -7.97 5.84 -12.99
CA GLN A 199 -9.00 6.86 -12.75
C GLN A 199 -10.38 6.25 -12.50
N THR A 200 -10.78 5.21 -13.23
CA THR A 200 -12.02 4.44 -12.96
C THR A 200 -12.00 3.87 -11.55
N THR A 201 -10.84 3.35 -11.14
CA THR A 201 -10.59 2.83 -9.80
C THR A 201 -10.70 3.90 -8.70
N LEU A 202 -10.05 5.05 -8.89
CA LEU A 202 -10.13 6.17 -7.96
C LEU A 202 -11.54 6.76 -7.90
N GLU A 203 -12.24 6.81 -9.03
CA GLU A 203 -13.61 7.28 -9.09
C GLU A 203 -14.57 6.30 -8.43
N ALA A 204 -14.38 4.98 -8.56
CA ALA A 204 -15.12 3.99 -7.79
C ALA A 204 -14.94 4.19 -6.27
N MET A 205 -13.71 4.46 -5.83
CA MET A 205 -13.43 4.83 -4.44
C MET A 205 -14.12 6.14 -4.02
N ARG A 206 -14.03 7.18 -4.85
CA ARG A 206 -14.71 8.46 -4.61
C ARG A 206 -16.22 8.27 -4.55
N ILE A 207 -16.81 7.43 -5.39
CA ILE A 207 -18.24 7.08 -5.39
C ILE A 207 -18.61 6.35 -4.09
N GLN A 208 -17.80 5.39 -3.61
CA GLN A 208 -18.03 4.71 -2.34
C GLN A 208 -17.92 5.64 -1.13
N VAL A 209 -17.06 6.66 -1.20
CA VAL A 209 -16.96 7.72 -0.17
C VAL A 209 -18.08 8.76 -0.29
N ARG A 210 -18.54 9.05 -1.52
CA ARG A 210 -19.54 10.08 -1.86
C ARG A 210 -20.99 9.59 -1.89
N ARG A 211 -21.28 8.29 -1.82
CA ARG A 211 -22.66 7.76 -1.71
C ARG A 211 -23.29 8.15 -0.35
N ARG A 212 -23.66 9.42 -0.25
CA ARG A 212 -24.96 9.95 0.16
C ARG A 212 -25.32 11.05 -0.82
#